data_AF-A0A830HSW8-F1
#
_entry.id   AF-A0A830HSW8-F1
#
_cell.length_a   1.000
_cell.length_b   1.000
_cell.length_c   1.000
_cell.angle_alpha   90.00
_cell.angle_beta   90.00
_cell.angle_gamma   90.00
#
_symmetry.space_group_name_H-M   'P 1'
#
loop_
_entity.id
_entity.type
_entity.pdbx_description
1 polymer ?
#
loop_
_entity_poly.entity_id
_entity_poly.type
_entity_poly.pdbx_seq_one_letter_code
_entity_poly.pdbx_strand_id
1 'polypeptide(L)'
;MLFYGTPSQSRVLSSMAIGDMTCVQRLFVEGASGEEAILTFQCIKEERLAAIYRGGGIIEEFVVENVTGEPVGEAPEQPDKRNPPEAVVSAQLRALEARDVGRVFAFASPENRAVTGPVDRFATMLSAPPYDVLMGAQELRVVRSAQLSREKFLAVVEARGTRSGDDASTPALNRAFVWSVELQVESGLWLTSGVMPAQPPPPPEGTNIPMFDL
;
A
#
# COMPACT_ATOMS: atom_id res chain seq x y z
N MET A 1 -9.38 1.76 -2.78
CA MET A 1 -9.83 1.45 -1.41
C MET A 1 -11.31 1.11 -1.45
N LEU A 2 -11.70 -0.04 -0.90
CA LEU A 2 -13.11 -0.41 -0.68
C LEU A 2 -13.25 -0.57 0.84
N PHE A 3 -13.96 0.34 1.48
CA PHE A 3 -14.29 0.22 2.90
C PHE A 3 -15.04 -1.08 3.17
N TYR A 4 -14.93 -1.61 4.39
CA TYR A 4 -15.72 -2.77 4.77
C TYR A 4 -17.20 -2.35 4.94
N GLY A 5 -17.96 -2.34 3.85
CA GLY A 5 -19.37 -1.92 3.80
C GLY A 5 -19.58 -0.49 3.30
N THR A 6 -20.82 -0.02 3.36
CA THR A 6 -21.13 1.39 3.04
C THR A 6 -20.48 2.29 4.08
N PRO A 7 -19.76 3.35 3.68
CA PRO A 7 -19.16 4.27 4.64
C PRO A 7 -20.24 4.86 5.55
N SER A 8 -19.94 4.93 6.86
CA SER A 8 -20.82 5.55 7.87
C SER A 8 -20.92 7.05 7.63
N GLN A 9 -19.82 7.65 7.18
CA GLN A 9 -19.73 9.06 6.85
C GLN A 9 -18.79 9.28 5.67
N SER A 10 -19.12 10.24 4.82
CA SER A 10 -18.18 10.79 3.84
C SER A 10 -18.33 12.30 3.73
N ARG A 11 -17.22 12.98 3.49
CA ARG A 11 -17.17 14.44 3.33
C ARG A 11 -16.14 14.82 2.28
N VAL A 12 -16.56 15.60 1.29
CA VAL A 12 -15.62 16.20 0.33
C VAL A 12 -14.70 17.16 1.08
N LEU A 13 -13.39 16.95 0.95
CA LEU A 13 -12.34 17.82 1.47
C LEU A 13 -11.96 18.89 0.44
N SER A 14 -11.81 18.48 -0.81
CA SER A 14 -11.47 19.37 -1.92
C SER A 14 -11.89 18.80 -3.25
N SER A 15 -12.18 19.68 -4.20
CA SER A 15 -12.36 19.35 -5.62
C SER A 15 -11.50 20.32 -6.43
N MET A 16 -10.75 19.80 -7.39
CA MET A 16 -9.87 20.59 -8.25
C MET A 16 -9.94 20.07 -9.67
N ALA A 17 -10.27 20.95 -10.63
CA ALA A 17 -10.09 20.65 -12.04
C ALA A 17 -8.62 20.84 -12.42
N ILE A 18 -8.07 19.92 -13.21
CA ILE A 18 -6.72 19.97 -13.76
C ILE A 18 -6.88 20.02 -15.27
N GLY A 19 -6.93 21.24 -15.81
CA GLY A 19 -7.35 21.47 -17.19
C GLY A 19 -8.81 21.07 -17.42
N ASP A 20 -9.16 20.77 -18.68
CA ASP A 20 -10.55 20.52 -19.08
C ASP A 20 -10.95 19.05 -18.99
N MET A 21 -9.98 18.14 -18.94
CA MET A 21 -10.19 16.70 -19.08
C MET A 21 -10.02 15.93 -17.78
N THR A 22 -9.46 16.53 -16.73
CA THR A 22 -9.13 15.83 -15.50
C THR A 22 -9.67 16.60 -14.31
N CYS A 23 -10.16 15.89 -13.31
CA CYS A 23 -10.39 16.46 -12.00
C CYS A 23 -9.89 15.53 -10.90
N VAL A 24 -9.50 16.13 -9.78
CA VAL A 24 -9.09 15.42 -8.57
C VAL A 24 -10.03 15.81 -7.46
N GLN A 25 -10.59 14.82 -6.79
CA GLN A 25 -11.45 15.00 -5.64
C GLN A 25 -10.90 14.26 -4.43
N ARG A 26 -10.79 14.93 -3.30
CA ARG A 26 -10.38 14.32 -2.03
C ARG A 26 -11.58 14.22 -1.11
N LEU A 27 -11.84 13.03 -0.58
CA LEU A 27 -12.93 12.75 0.35
C LEU A 27 -12.35 12.18 1.63
N PHE A 28 -12.75 12.74 2.76
CA PHE A 28 -12.66 12.03 4.03
C PHE A 28 -13.78 10.98 4.06
N VAL A 29 -13.44 9.79 4.50
CA VAL A 29 -14.40 8.69 4.61
C VAL A 29 -14.15 7.94 5.92
N GLU A 30 -15.24 7.63 6.61
CA GLU A 30 -15.27 6.76 7.77
C GLU A 30 -15.99 5.46 7.37
N GLY A 31 -15.33 4.32 7.56
CA GLY A 31 -15.91 3.00 7.32
C GLY A 31 -16.76 2.51 8.48
N ALA A 32 -17.50 1.43 8.26
CA ALA A 32 -18.43 0.89 9.25
C ALA A 32 -17.76 0.40 10.55
N SER A 33 -16.46 0.09 10.51
CA SER A 33 -15.64 -0.27 11.67
C SER A 33 -15.12 0.95 12.46
N GLY A 34 -15.38 2.17 11.99
CA GLY A 34 -14.78 3.42 12.48
C GLY A 34 -13.40 3.70 11.89
N GLU A 35 -13.04 3.00 10.81
CA GLU A 35 -11.79 3.23 10.07
C GLU A 35 -11.84 4.54 9.29
N GLU A 36 -10.87 5.43 9.51
CA GLU A 36 -10.81 6.73 8.86
C GLU A 36 -9.72 6.75 7.78
N ALA A 37 -10.08 7.24 6.59
CA ALA A 37 -9.11 7.48 5.52
C ALA A 37 -9.49 8.69 4.66
N ILE A 38 -8.48 9.23 3.97
CA ILE A 38 -8.68 10.17 2.88
C ILE A 38 -8.56 9.41 1.58
N LEU A 39 -9.63 9.43 0.78
CA LEU A 39 -9.62 8.94 -0.58
C LEU A 39 -9.31 10.07 -1.54
N THR A 40 -8.40 9.84 -2.47
CA THR A 40 -8.16 10.71 -3.62
C THR A 40 -8.67 10.02 -4.88
N PHE A 41 -9.70 10.61 -5.48
CA PHE A 41 -10.28 10.21 -6.75
C PHE A 41 -9.65 11.05 -7.85
N GLN A 42 -9.01 10.40 -8.81
CA GLN A 42 -8.66 11.01 -10.08
C GLN A 42 -9.73 10.61 -11.07
N CYS A 43 -10.35 11.61 -11.69
CA CYS A 43 -11.40 11.43 -12.66
C CYS A 43 -10.99 12.02 -14.00
N ILE A 44 -11.42 11.39 -15.08
CA ILE A 44 -11.24 11.87 -16.45
C ILE A 44 -12.60 12.12 -17.09
N LYS A 45 -12.66 13.11 -17.97
CA LYS A 45 -13.85 13.42 -18.75
C LYS A 45 -13.96 12.42 -19.90
N GLU A 46 -15.05 11.67 -19.94
CA GLU A 46 -15.38 10.75 -21.03
C GLU A 46 -16.62 11.24 -21.78
N GLU A 47 -16.59 11.11 -23.11
CA GLU A 47 -17.79 11.24 -23.94
C GLU A 47 -18.57 9.93 -23.92
N ARG A 48 -19.85 10.02 -23.54
CA ARG A 48 -20.76 8.87 -23.53
C ARG A 48 -22.02 9.17 -24.31
N LEU A 49 -22.48 8.15 -25.04
CA LEU A 49 -23.80 8.15 -25.66
C LEU A 49 -24.86 7.94 -24.58
N ALA A 50 -25.70 8.94 -24.37
CA ALA A 50 -26.85 8.86 -23.48
C ALA A 50 -28.15 8.98 -24.27
N ALA A 51 -29.14 8.18 -23.87
CA ALA A 51 -30.51 8.36 -24.32
C ALA A 51 -31.07 9.63 -23.65
N ILE A 52 -31.29 10.66 -24.45
CA ILE A 52 -31.99 11.88 -24.05
C ILE A 52 -33.42 11.83 -24.61
N TYR A 53 -34.37 12.54 -23.99
CA TYR A 53 -35.77 12.46 -24.42
C TYR A 53 -35.91 12.78 -25.93
N ARG A 54 -36.40 11.80 -26.69
CA ARG A 54 -36.51 11.79 -28.17
C ARG A 54 -35.17 11.82 -28.96
N GLY A 55 -34.10 11.22 -28.46
CA GLY A 55 -32.88 11.00 -29.26
C GLY A 55 -31.70 10.36 -28.52
N GLY A 56 -30.58 10.21 -29.23
CA GLY A 56 -29.28 9.95 -28.63
C GLY A 56 -28.46 11.24 -28.61
N GLY A 57 -27.81 11.54 -27.50
CA GLY A 57 -26.90 12.66 -27.35
C GLY A 57 -25.54 12.20 -26.84
N ILE A 58 -24.49 12.94 -27.18
CA ILE A 58 -23.19 12.80 -26.52
C ILE A 58 -23.26 13.68 -25.27
N ILE A 59 -23.05 13.06 -24.10
CA ILE A 59 -22.84 13.77 -22.85
C ILE A 59 -21.37 13.59 -22.45
N GLU A 60 -20.82 14.61 -21.82
CA GLU A 60 -19.50 14.51 -21.21
C GLU A 60 -19.67 14.29 -19.70
N GLU A 61 -19.08 13.24 -19.18
CA GLU A 61 -19.17 12.86 -17.77
C GLU A 61 -17.77 12.62 -17.21
N PHE A 62 -17.52 13.08 -15.98
CA PHE A 62 -16.31 12.69 -15.27
C PHE A 62 -16.49 11.27 -14.72
N VAL A 63 -15.68 10.34 -15.21
CA VAL A 63 -15.59 8.98 -14.68
C VAL A 63 -14.35 8.84 -13.81
N VAL A 64 -14.44 7.99 -12.79
CA VAL A 64 -13.30 7.70 -11.92
C VAL A 64 -12.30 6.84 -12.71
N GLU A 65 -11.09 7.37 -12.90
CA GLU A 65 -9.97 6.67 -13.51
C GLU A 65 -9.16 5.90 -12.45
N ASN A 66 -8.93 6.54 -11.30
CA ASN A 66 -8.10 5.97 -10.24
C ASN A 66 -8.58 6.43 -8.85
N VAL A 67 -8.39 5.56 -7.84
CA VAL A 67 -8.69 5.84 -6.43
C VAL A 67 -7.53 5.39 -5.55
N THR A 68 -6.89 6.33 -4.87
CA THR A 68 -5.88 6.06 -3.85
C THR A 68 -6.42 6.38 -2.46
N GLY A 69 -5.90 5.72 -1.44
CA GLY A 69 -6.23 5.95 -0.03
C GLY A 69 -4.99 6.33 0.76
N GLU A 70 -5.16 7.18 1.75
CA GLU A 70 -4.15 7.50 2.77
C GLU A 70 -4.78 7.49 4.17
N PRO A 71 -4.08 7.02 5.20
CA PRO A 71 -4.62 6.96 6.55
C PRO A 71 -4.77 8.38 7.14
N VAL A 72 -5.73 8.56 8.03
CA VAL A 72 -5.88 9.80 8.81
C VAL A 72 -5.02 9.72 10.07
N GLY A 73 -4.17 10.73 10.28
CA GLY A 73 -3.37 10.87 11.50
C GLY A 73 -2.02 10.14 11.46
N GLU A 74 -1.50 9.83 12.65
CA GLU A 74 -0.20 9.17 12.82
C GLU A 74 -0.30 7.66 12.63
N ALA A 75 0.83 7.03 12.28
CA ALA A 75 0.88 5.59 12.11
C ALA A 75 0.62 4.87 13.45
N PRO A 76 -0.30 3.90 13.50
CA PRO A 76 -0.70 3.26 14.75
C PRO A 76 0.46 2.50 15.40
N GLU A 77 0.44 2.38 16.72
CA GLU A 77 1.44 1.62 17.48
C GLU A 77 1.11 0.14 17.61
N GLN A 78 -0.18 -0.19 17.55
CA GLN A 78 -0.69 -1.53 17.73
C GLN A 78 -1.86 -1.77 16.75
N PRO A 79 -2.14 -3.04 16.39
CA PRO A 79 -3.33 -3.36 15.61
C PRO A 79 -4.63 -2.95 16.32
N ASP A 80 -5.51 -2.28 15.60
CA ASP A 80 -6.85 -1.89 16.03
C ASP A 80 -7.79 -2.04 14.81
N LYS A 81 -9.06 -2.39 15.07
CA LYS A 81 -10.10 -2.56 14.04
C LYS A 81 -10.42 -1.29 13.26
N ARG A 82 -10.05 -0.13 13.79
CA ARG A 82 -10.16 1.18 13.13
C ARG A 82 -8.97 1.49 12.24
N ASN A 83 -7.92 0.68 12.25
CA ASN A 83 -6.77 0.91 11.39
C ASN A 83 -7.09 0.41 9.98
N PRO A 84 -7.13 1.28 8.95
CA PRO A 84 -7.22 0.84 7.57
C PRO A 84 -5.93 0.11 7.15
N PRO A 85 -5.93 -0.67 6.06
CA PRO A 85 -4.76 -1.43 5.64
C PRO A 85 -3.55 -0.54 5.31
N GLU A 86 -3.78 0.68 4.80
CA GLU A 86 -2.73 1.68 4.57
C GLU A 86 -2.05 2.13 5.86
N ALA A 87 -2.80 2.24 6.96
CA ALA A 87 -2.26 2.57 8.27
C ALA A 87 -1.39 1.44 8.81
N VAL A 88 -1.76 0.18 8.56
CA VAL A 88 -0.97 -1.00 8.94
C VAL A 88 0.38 -1.01 8.22
N VAL A 89 0.40 -0.77 6.91
CA VAL A 89 1.66 -0.64 6.16
C VAL A 89 2.50 0.50 6.73
N SER A 90 1.89 1.69 6.91
CA SER A 90 2.57 2.86 7.46
C SER A 90 3.19 2.58 8.84
N ALA A 91 2.47 1.87 9.71
CA ALA A 91 2.96 1.48 11.03
C ALA A 91 4.17 0.55 10.96
N GLN A 92 4.16 -0.43 10.05
CA GLN A 92 5.30 -1.31 9.86
C GLN A 92 6.51 -0.58 9.29
N LEU A 93 6.32 0.36 8.34
CA LEU A 93 7.43 1.16 7.81
C LEU A 93 8.05 2.05 8.90
N ARG A 94 7.23 2.71 9.73
CA ARG A 94 7.72 3.48 10.88
C ARG A 94 8.47 2.63 11.89
N ALA A 95 7.98 1.43 12.16
CA ALA A 95 8.65 0.49 13.05
C ALA A 95 10.00 0.02 12.48
N LEU A 96 10.10 -0.21 11.16
CA LEU A 96 11.36 -0.52 10.48
C LEU A 96 12.36 0.65 10.54
N GLU A 97 11.91 1.88 10.29
CA GLU A 97 12.73 3.10 10.43
C GLU A 97 13.28 3.23 11.87
N ALA A 98 12.46 2.92 12.86
CA ALA A 98 12.85 2.93 14.28
C ALA A 98 13.64 1.68 14.71
N ARG A 99 13.83 0.70 13.81
CA ARG A 99 14.43 -0.63 14.09
C ARG A 99 13.72 -1.41 15.20
N ASP A 100 12.43 -1.18 15.38
CA ASP A 100 11.57 -1.87 16.34
C ASP A 100 10.93 -3.11 15.71
N VAL A 101 11.66 -4.22 15.76
CA VAL A 101 11.20 -5.51 15.23
C VAL A 101 9.95 -6.01 15.95
N GLY A 102 9.81 -5.71 17.25
CA GLY A 102 8.66 -6.12 18.05
C GLY A 102 7.38 -5.47 17.53
N ARG A 103 7.43 -4.16 17.24
CA ARG A 103 6.31 -3.42 16.65
C ARG A 103 6.00 -3.86 15.23
N VAL A 104 7.01 -4.19 14.40
CA VAL A 104 6.76 -4.80 13.07
C VAL A 104 6.00 -6.13 13.20
N PHE A 105 6.45 -6.98 14.12
CA PHE A 105 5.88 -8.31 14.36
C PHE A 105 4.47 -8.25 14.96
N ALA A 106 4.15 -7.21 15.72
CA ALA A 106 2.81 -6.98 16.28
C ALA A 106 1.72 -6.91 15.18
N PHE A 107 2.06 -6.44 13.98
CA PHE A 107 1.14 -6.38 12.84
C PHE A 107 1.13 -7.64 11.96
N ALA A 108 1.95 -8.66 12.23
CA ALA A 108 1.93 -9.90 11.46
C ALA A 108 0.67 -10.74 11.76
N SER A 109 0.04 -11.31 10.73
CA SER A 109 -1.11 -12.20 10.88
C SER A 109 -0.74 -13.49 11.62
N PRO A 110 -1.71 -14.21 12.24
CA PRO A 110 -1.45 -15.50 12.86
C PRO A 110 -0.75 -16.51 11.92
N GLU A 111 -1.17 -16.59 10.66
CA GLU A 111 -0.55 -17.46 9.65
C GLU A 111 0.89 -17.03 9.35
N ASN A 112 1.12 -15.72 9.18
CA ASN A 112 2.45 -15.18 8.92
C ASN A 112 3.40 -15.45 10.10
N ARG A 113 2.91 -15.31 11.34
CA ARG A 113 3.66 -15.67 12.56
C ARG A 113 3.97 -17.16 12.65
N ALA A 114 3.03 -18.02 12.23
CA ALA A 114 3.25 -19.46 12.22
C ALA A 114 4.39 -19.86 11.26
N VAL A 115 4.54 -19.15 10.14
CA VAL A 115 5.61 -19.39 9.15
C VAL A 115 6.94 -18.79 9.59
N THR A 116 6.94 -17.51 9.97
CA THR A 116 8.16 -16.76 10.33
C THR A 116 8.71 -17.13 11.71
N GLY A 117 7.86 -17.68 12.59
CA GLY A 117 8.20 -18.10 13.94
C GLY A 117 8.21 -16.95 14.95
N PRO A 118 8.74 -17.20 16.16
CA PRO A 118 8.75 -16.18 17.23
C PRO A 118 9.60 -14.97 16.85
N VAL A 119 9.43 -13.87 17.60
CA VAL A 119 10.06 -12.56 17.31
C VAL A 119 11.58 -12.65 17.07
N ASP A 120 12.30 -13.50 17.82
CA ASP A 120 13.75 -13.67 17.65
C ASP A 120 14.11 -14.30 16.30
N ARG A 121 13.32 -15.27 15.84
CA ARG A 121 13.48 -15.90 14.52
C ARG A 121 13.12 -14.90 13.42
N PHE A 122 12.08 -14.10 13.64
CA PHE A 122 11.68 -13.04 12.72
C PHE A 122 12.76 -11.95 12.60
N ALA A 123 13.37 -11.53 13.71
CA ALA A 123 14.51 -10.59 13.71
C ALA A 123 15.70 -11.14 12.92
N THR A 124 16.00 -12.43 13.10
CA THR A 124 17.05 -13.13 12.33
C THR A 124 16.72 -13.15 10.84
N MET A 125 15.47 -13.43 10.47
CA MET A 125 15.00 -13.41 9.08
C MET A 125 15.13 -12.02 8.44
N LEU A 126 14.73 -10.96 9.16
CA LEU A 126 14.86 -9.57 8.68
C LEU A 126 16.31 -9.13 8.50
N SER A 127 17.25 -9.78 9.18
CA SER A 127 18.69 -9.51 9.04
C SER A 127 19.34 -10.27 7.89
N ALA A 128 18.62 -11.18 7.23
CA ALA A 128 19.11 -11.99 6.13
C ALA A 128 18.58 -11.47 4.78
N PRO A 129 19.35 -11.65 3.67
CA PRO A 129 18.83 -11.39 2.34
C PRO A 129 17.56 -12.19 2.07
N PRO A 130 16.56 -11.61 1.38
CA PRO A 130 16.57 -10.29 0.74
C PRO A 130 16.09 -9.12 1.63
N TYR A 131 15.80 -9.36 2.92
CA TYR A 131 15.14 -8.40 3.80
C TYR A 131 16.09 -7.50 4.59
N ASP A 132 17.37 -7.85 4.60
CA ASP A 132 18.48 -7.12 5.24
C ASP A 132 18.52 -5.61 4.92
N VAL A 133 18.07 -5.21 3.73
CA VAL A 133 17.96 -3.80 3.32
C VAL A 133 16.85 -3.04 4.04
N LEU A 134 15.80 -3.70 4.54
CA LEU A 134 14.67 -3.04 5.21
C LEU A 134 15.07 -2.46 6.57
N MET A 135 15.99 -3.12 7.27
CA MET A 135 16.50 -2.67 8.58
C MET A 135 17.60 -1.59 8.45
N GLY A 136 18.28 -1.55 7.30
CA GLY A 136 19.28 -0.55 6.93
C GLY A 136 18.73 0.56 6.02
N ALA A 137 17.41 0.61 5.82
CA ALA A 137 16.79 1.57 4.92
C ALA A 137 16.99 3.00 5.43
N GLN A 138 17.51 3.86 4.56
CA GLN A 138 17.56 5.31 4.74
C GLN A 138 16.21 5.94 4.39
N GLU A 139 15.47 5.29 3.48
CA GLU A 139 14.16 5.70 3.05
C GLU A 139 13.30 4.47 2.74
N LEU A 140 12.07 4.47 3.26
CA LEU A 140 11.01 3.53 2.91
C LEU A 140 9.83 4.31 2.34
N ARG A 141 9.39 3.97 1.14
CA ARG A 141 8.32 4.70 0.45
C ARG A 141 7.30 3.77 -0.18
N VAL A 142 6.02 3.98 0.12
CA VAL A 142 4.94 3.37 -0.65
C VAL A 142 4.88 4.04 -2.03
N VAL A 143 5.13 3.28 -3.09
CA VAL A 143 5.10 3.79 -4.48
C VAL A 143 3.81 3.46 -5.20
N ARG A 144 3.16 2.37 -4.80
CA ARG A 144 1.87 1.96 -5.34
C ARG A 144 1.08 1.23 -4.27
N SER A 145 -0.23 1.36 -4.28
CA SER A 145 -1.12 0.52 -3.50
C SER A 145 -2.34 0.12 -4.32
N ALA A 146 -2.96 -0.99 -3.93
CA ALA A 146 -4.19 -1.47 -4.55
C ALA A 146 -5.00 -2.29 -3.54
N GLN A 147 -6.29 -2.01 -3.46
CA GLN A 147 -7.25 -2.89 -2.82
C GLN A 147 -7.68 -3.95 -3.84
N LEU A 148 -7.27 -5.21 -3.65
CA LEU A 148 -7.58 -6.30 -4.58
C LEU A 148 -8.98 -6.88 -4.36
N SER A 149 -9.42 -6.92 -3.11
CA SER A 149 -10.75 -7.34 -2.71
C SER A 149 -11.12 -6.63 -1.42
N ARG A 150 -12.34 -6.84 -0.92
CA ARG A 150 -12.77 -6.32 0.38
C ARG A 150 -11.82 -6.68 1.54
N GLU A 151 -11.12 -7.80 1.43
CA GLU A 151 -10.32 -8.39 2.51
C GLU A 151 -8.82 -8.41 2.19
N LYS A 152 -8.41 -7.90 1.01
CA LYS A 152 -7.02 -7.97 0.57
C LYS A 152 -6.53 -6.65 -0.01
N PHE A 153 -5.43 -6.19 0.54
CA PHE A 153 -4.72 -4.98 0.15
C PHE A 153 -3.25 -5.28 -0.16
N LEU A 154 -2.73 -4.65 -1.20
CA LEU A 154 -1.31 -4.68 -1.54
C LEU A 154 -0.71 -3.27 -1.51
N ALA A 155 0.52 -3.17 -1.02
CA ALA A 155 1.37 -2.01 -1.20
C ALA A 155 2.71 -2.43 -1.79
N VAL A 156 3.17 -1.72 -2.82
CA VAL A 156 4.55 -1.79 -3.30
C VAL A 156 5.34 -0.74 -2.55
N VAL A 157 6.36 -1.19 -1.84
CA VAL A 157 7.26 -0.36 -1.04
C VAL A 157 8.66 -0.42 -1.64
N GLU A 158 9.22 0.75 -1.94
CA GLU A 158 10.63 0.89 -2.26
C GLU A 158 11.42 1.17 -0.99
N ALA A 159 12.52 0.43 -0.84
CA ALA A 159 13.52 0.60 0.20
C ALA A 159 14.83 1.03 -0.45
N ARG A 160 15.31 2.20 -0.02
CA ARG A 160 16.64 2.71 -0.37
C ARG A 160 17.51 2.67 0.86
N GLY A 161 18.61 1.94 0.81
CA GLY A 161 19.53 1.85 1.94
C GLY A 161 20.67 0.89 1.70
N THR A 162 21.48 0.67 2.72
CA THR A 162 22.54 -0.33 2.69
C THR A 162 22.06 -1.62 3.35
N ARG A 163 22.78 -2.73 3.18
CA ARG A 163 22.46 -3.95 3.93
C ARG A 163 22.79 -3.72 5.39
N SER A 164 22.08 -4.43 6.27
CA SER A 164 22.41 -4.43 7.70
C SER A 164 23.87 -4.89 7.90
N GLY A 165 24.69 -4.01 8.50
CA GLY A 165 26.12 -4.27 8.75
C GLY A 165 27.10 -3.72 7.71
N ASP A 166 26.61 -3.11 6.63
CA ASP A 166 27.48 -2.41 5.66
C ASP A 166 28.05 -1.12 6.26
N ASP A 167 29.28 -0.76 5.85
CA ASP A 167 29.89 0.54 6.16
C ASP A 167 29.21 1.69 5.39
N ALA A 168 29.34 2.92 5.91
CA ALA A 168 28.80 4.15 5.32
C ALA A 168 29.35 4.45 3.92
N SER A 169 30.46 3.81 3.52
CA SER A 169 31.05 3.90 2.19
C SER A 169 30.37 3.02 1.12
N THR A 170 29.53 2.07 1.53
CA THR A 170 28.82 1.17 0.61
C THR A 170 27.69 1.90 -0.13
N PRO A 171 27.60 1.81 -1.47
CA PRO A 171 26.53 2.46 -2.22
C PRO A 171 25.16 1.90 -1.83
N ALA A 172 24.18 2.81 -1.67
CA ALA A 172 22.82 2.44 -1.35
C ALA A 172 22.19 1.57 -2.45
N LEU A 173 21.56 0.48 -2.04
CA LEU A 173 20.74 -0.39 -2.86
C LEU A 173 19.32 0.17 -2.89
N ASN A 174 18.68 0.04 -4.05
CA ASN A 174 17.24 0.22 -4.18
C ASN A 174 16.60 -1.15 -4.39
N ARG A 175 15.66 -1.53 -3.51
CA ARG A 175 14.86 -2.73 -3.67
C ARG A 175 13.39 -2.42 -3.49
N ALA A 176 12.55 -3.09 -4.26
CA ALA A 176 11.10 -3.02 -4.11
C ALA A 176 10.59 -4.31 -3.45
N PHE A 177 9.53 -4.17 -2.67
CA PHE A 177 8.86 -5.25 -1.96
C PHE A 177 7.35 -5.08 -2.09
N VAL A 178 6.62 -6.19 -2.10
CA VAL A 178 5.17 -6.24 -2.06
C VAL A 178 4.73 -6.61 -0.65
N TRP A 179 4.11 -5.66 0.03
CA TRP A 179 3.37 -5.86 1.27
C TRP A 179 1.99 -6.39 0.96
N SER A 180 1.63 -7.52 1.56
CA SER A 180 0.29 -8.10 1.54
C SER A 180 -0.34 -7.95 2.91
N VAL A 181 -1.49 -7.28 2.95
CA VAL A 181 -2.26 -7.03 4.17
C VAL A 181 -3.66 -7.59 3.97
N GLU A 182 -4.11 -8.41 4.90
CA GLU A 182 -5.36 -9.15 4.82
C GLU A 182 -6.22 -8.92 6.08
N LEU A 183 -7.52 -8.75 5.86
CA LEU A 183 -8.49 -8.57 6.93
C LEU A 183 -8.77 -9.91 7.60
N GLN A 184 -8.52 -9.97 8.90
CA GLN A 184 -8.82 -11.13 9.73
C GLN A 184 -10.30 -11.10 10.13
N VAL A 185 -11.15 -11.85 9.43
CA VAL A 185 -12.62 -11.77 9.55
C VAL A 185 -13.11 -11.94 11.00
N GLU A 186 -12.51 -12.86 11.76
CA GLU A 186 -12.91 -13.12 13.15
C GLU A 186 -12.60 -11.96 14.12
N SER A 187 -11.47 -11.28 13.92
CA SER A 187 -11.03 -10.19 14.81
C SER A 187 -11.34 -8.80 14.27
N GLY A 188 -11.65 -8.67 12.98
CA GLY A 188 -11.83 -7.40 12.28
C GLY A 188 -10.53 -6.60 12.12
N LEU A 189 -9.36 -7.22 12.29
CA LEU A 189 -8.06 -6.56 12.20
C LEU A 189 -7.46 -6.71 10.81
N TRP A 190 -6.96 -5.62 10.23
CA TRP A 190 -6.02 -5.70 9.11
C TRP A 190 -4.64 -6.10 9.64
N LEU A 191 -4.08 -7.19 9.12
CA LEU A 191 -2.75 -7.68 9.50
C LEU A 191 -1.94 -8.06 8.27
N THR A 192 -0.62 -7.96 8.39
CA THR A 192 0.32 -8.30 7.31
C THR A 192 0.42 -9.81 7.17
N SER A 193 -0.11 -10.33 6.06
CA SER A 193 -0.06 -11.74 5.69
C SER A 193 1.27 -12.13 5.05
N GLY A 194 1.99 -11.16 4.46
CA GLY A 194 3.34 -11.42 3.95
C GLY A 194 4.01 -10.19 3.36
N VAL A 195 5.35 -10.28 3.25
CA VAL A 195 6.20 -9.32 2.55
C VAL A 195 7.11 -10.12 1.63
N MET A 196 7.13 -9.77 0.35
CA MET A 196 7.95 -10.48 -0.64
C MET A 196 8.74 -9.48 -1.46
N PRO A 197 9.97 -9.80 -1.90
CA PRO A 197 10.67 -8.98 -2.88
C PRO A 197 9.83 -8.84 -4.14
N ALA A 198 9.69 -7.61 -4.65
CA ALA A 198 9.11 -7.40 -5.96
C ALA A 198 10.10 -7.93 -7.01
N GLN A 199 9.62 -8.75 -7.94
CA GLN A 199 10.42 -9.08 -9.11
C GLN A 199 10.60 -7.82 -9.95
N PRO A 200 11.81 -7.56 -10.50
CA PRO A 200 11.94 -6.56 -11.54
C PRO A 200 10.98 -6.92 -12.69
N PRO A 201 10.41 -5.93 -13.39
CA PRO A 201 9.59 -6.23 -14.56
C PRO A 201 10.38 -7.13 -15.51
N PRO A 202 9.74 -8.14 -16.13
CA PRO A 202 10.42 -8.92 -17.14
C PRO A 202 10.99 -7.96 -18.20
N PRO A 203 12.20 -8.20 -18.69
CA PRO A 203 12.77 -7.36 -19.74
C PRO A 203 11.79 -7.34 -20.93
N PRO A 204 11.70 -6.23 -21.67
CA PRO A 204 10.84 -6.17 -22.85
C PRO A 204 11.22 -7.30 -23.81
N GLU A 205 10.20 -7.97 -24.37
CA GLU A 205 10.37 -9.07 -25.33
C GLU A 205 11.39 -8.68 -26.41
N GLY A 206 12.47 -9.46 -26.56
CA GLY A 206 13.55 -9.21 -27.51
C GLY A 206 14.87 -8.74 -26.89
N THR A 207 14.94 -8.52 -25.57
CA THR A 207 16.21 -8.20 -24.90
C THR A 207 16.98 -9.49 -24.58
N ASN A 208 17.94 -9.87 -25.44
CA ASN A 208 18.95 -10.88 -25.09
C ASN A 208 19.82 -10.33 -23.95
N ILE A 209 19.65 -10.86 -22.74
CA ILE A 209 20.60 -10.61 -21.64
C ILE A 209 21.82 -11.51 -21.92
N PRO A 210 23.02 -10.94 -22.19
CA PRO A 210 24.21 -11.77 -22.33
C PRO A 210 24.48 -12.47 -21.00
N MET A 211 24.69 -13.78 -21.10
CA MET A 211 25.05 -14.68 -20.00
C MET A 211 26.47 -14.37 -19.51
N PHE A 212 26.65 -13.29 -18.76
CA PHE A 212 27.87 -13.05 -17.97
C PHE A 212 27.49 -12.40 -16.64
N ASP A 213 27.44 -13.25 -15.62
CA ASP A 213 28.08 -13.10 -14.29
C ASP A 213 27.21 -13.77 -13.21
N LEU A 214 27.56 -15.03 -12.92
CA LEU A 214 27.27 -15.75 -11.67
C LEU A 214 28.51 -15.75 -10.79
#